data_AF-A0A7S0BYZ3-F1
#
_entry.id   AF-A0A7S0BYZ3-F1
#
_cell.length_a   1.000
_cell.length_b   1.000
_cell.length_c   1.000
_cell.angle_alpha   90.00
_cell.angle_beta   90.00
_cell.angle_gamma   90.00
#
_symmetry.space_group_name_H-M   'P 1'
#
loop_
_entity.id
_entity.type
_entity.pdbx_description
1 polymer ?
#
loop_
_entity_poly.entity_id
_entity_poly.type
_entity_poly.pdbx_seq_one_letter_code
_entity_poly.pdbx_strand_id
1 'polypeptide(L)'
;QRKNNAKETGKSKTVTHPTDSNYQQLLADLTLLEKKDADRKVIETYLANTKSTGMRLRDVWSVNRHNESKRYAAHDDIVNRRLLWHGTNVAVVAAILKGGLRIMPHSGGRVGRGIYLADQHQKSAWYVRSSRGSIIMFLVEAALGKEHIITR
;
A
#
# COMPACT_ATOMS: atom_id res chain seq x y z
N GLN A 1 -32.53 19.69 -54.65
CA GLN A 1 -31.55 19.76 -53.54
C GLN A 1 -32.09 18.95 -52.37
N ARG A 2 -31.57 17.73 -52.16
CA ARG A 2 -31.94 16.87 -51.02
C ARG A 2 -31.06 17.26 -49.83
N LYS A 3 -31.65 17.86 -48.78
CA LYS A 3 -30.96 18.12 -47.52
C LYS A 3 -30.89 16.82 -46.73
N ASN A 4 -29.70 16.24 -46.63
CA ASN A 4 -29.40 15.15 -45.70
C ASN A 4 -29.40 15.69 -44.28
N ASN A 5 -30.38 15.30 -43.48
CA ASN A 5 -30.43 15.60 -42.06
C ASN A 5 -29.70 14.47 -41.31
N ALA A 6 -28.41 14.66 -41.04
CA ALA A 6 -27.64 13.74 -40.22
C ALA A 6 -28.11 13.88 -38.76
N LYS A 7 -28.71 12.81 -38.22
CA LYS A 7 -29.03 12.68 -36.80
C LYS A 7 -27.73 12.69 -36.00
N GLU A 8 -27.47 13.75 -35.25
CA GLU A 8 -26.50 13.73 -34.16
C GLU A 8 -27.01 12.75 -33.09
N THR A 9 -26.34 11.61 -32.97
CA THR A 9 -26.54 10.67 -31.88
C THR A 9 -25.91 11.26 -30.63
N GLY A 10 -26.74 11.77 -29.72
CA GLY A 10 -26.32 12.30 -28.43
C GLY A 10 -25.48 11.27 -27.68
N LYS A 11 -24.19 11.56 -27.46
CA LYS A 11 -23.35 10.85 -26.51
C LYS A 11 -23.99 10.97 -25.13
N SER A 12 -24.56 9.86 -24.65
CA SER A 12 -24.90 9.70 -23.23
C SER A 12 -23.66 10.03 -22.40
N LYS A 13 -23.74 11.08 -21.56
CA LYS A 13 -22.68 11.39 -20.61
C LYS A 13 -22.64 10.26 -19.58
N THR A 14 -21.72 9.33 -19.73
CA THR A 14 -21.47 8.29 -18.74
C THR A 14 -20.95 8.95 -17.47
N VAL A 15 -21.75 8.96 -16.41
CA VAL A 15 -21.34 9.44 -15.08
C VAL A 15 -20.52 8.34 -14.41
N THR A 16 -19.26 8.62 -14.11
CA THR A 16 -18.38 7.70 -13.38
C THR A 16 -18.92 7.47 -11.97
N HIS A 17 -18.93 6.22 -11.52
CA HIS A 17 -19.39 5.89 -10.17
C HIS A 17 -18.47 6.55 -9.12
N PRO A 18 -19.00 7.09 -7.99
CA PRO A 18 -18.19 7.80 -7.00
C PRO A 18 -17.01 6.99 -6.45
N THR A 19 -17.19 5.68 -6.24
CA THR A 19 -16.10 4.80 -5.80
C THR A 19 -14.97 4.70 -6.82
N ASP A 20 -15.31 4.66 -8.12
CA ASP A 20 -14.29 4.60 -9.18
C ASP A 20 -13.54 5.93 -9.28
N SER A 21 -14.24 7.05 -9.12
CA SER A 21 -13.62 8.38 -9.03
C SER A 21 -12.65 8.48 -7.84
N ASN A 22 -13.05 7.98 -6.67
CA ASN A 22 -12.18 7.93 -5.50
C ASN A 22 -10.98 7.00 -5.70
N TYR A 23 -11.20 5.84 -6.32
CA TYR A 23 -10.14 4.88 -6.64
C TYR A 23 -9.11 5.48 -7.61
N GLN A 24 -9.56 6.15 -8.67
CA GLN A 24 -8.68 6.84 -9.62
C GLN A 24 -7.80 7.90 -8.95
N GLN A 25 -8.30 8.59 -7.93
CA GLN A 25 -7.53 9.57 -7.18
C GLN A 25 -6.40 8.97 -6.33
N LEU A 26 -6.42 7.65 -6.08
CA LEU A 26 -5.35 6.95 -5.36
C LEU A 26 -4.07 6.85 -6.19
N LEU A 27 -4.13 6.97 -7.53
CA LEU A 27 -2.97 6.84 -8.41
C LEU A 27 -2.14 5.56 -8.12
N ALA A 28 -2.87 4.46 -7.88
CA ALA A 28 -2.32 3.16 -7.54
C ALA A 28 -3.25 2.07 -8.06
N ASP A 29 -2.67 1.03 -8.65
CA ASP A 29 -3.40 -0.16 -9.07
C ASP A 29 -3.43 -1.15 -7.89
N LEU A 30 -4.63 -1.55 -7.49
CA LEU A 30 -4.85 -2.54 -6.43
C LEU A 30 -5.38 -3.83 -7.05
N THR A 31 -4.65 -4.92 -6.87
CA THR A 31 -5.07 -6.25 -7.36
C THR A 31 -5.26 -7.18 -6.18
N LEU A 32 -6.49 -7.69 -6.01
CA LEU A 32 -6.79 -8.66 -4.95
C LEU A 32 -6.08 -9.98 -5.25
N LEU A 33 -5.31 -10.49 -4.28
CA LEU A 33 -4.68 -11.80 -4.37
C LEU A 33 -5.66 -12.88 -3.91
N GLU A 34 -5.88 -13.86 -4.78
CA GLU A 34 -6.74 -15.01 -4.51
C GLU A 34 -6.15 -15.91 -3.40
N LYS A 35 -6.99 -16.68 -2.72
CA LYS A 35 -6.55 -17.58 -1.64
C LYS A 35 -5.49 -18.61 -2.05
N LYS A 36 -5.46 -19.00 -3.32
CA LYS A 36 -4.51 -19.99 -3.85
C LYS A 36 -3.19 -19.37 -4.31
N ASP A 37 -3.12 -18.05 -4.39
CA ASP A 37 -1.97 -17.28 -4.84
C ASP A 37 -0.72 -17.57 -3.99
N ALA A 38 0.44 -17.71 -4.64
CA ALA A 38 1.69 -18.09 -3.98
C ALA A 38 2.19 -16.97 -3.05
N ASP A 39 2.13 -15.72 -3.49
CA ASP A 39 2.55 -14.56 -2.70
C ASP A 39 1.65 -14.39 -1.49
N ARG A 40 0.34 -14.62 -1.67
CA ARG A 40 -0.60 -14.63 -0.54
C ARG A 40 -0.21 -15.68 0.51
N LYS A 41 0.15 -16.90 0.11
CA LYS A 41 0.57 -17.97 1.05
C LYS A 41 1.84 -17.61 1.81
N VAL A 42 2.79 -16.94 1.17
CA VAL A 42 3.99 -16.41 1.82
C VAL A 42 3.59 -15.36 2.87
N ILE A 43 2.70 -14.44 2.53
CA ILE A 43 2.19 -13.41 3.46
C ILE A 43 1.43 -14.04 4.63
N GLU A 44 0.59 -15.06 4.38
CA GLU A 44 -0.13 -15.80 5.42
C GLU A 44 0.83 -16.49 6.40
N THR A 45 1.89 -17.09 5.87
CA THR A 45 2.95 -17.72 6.68
C THR A 45 3.71 -16.67 7.48
N TYR A 46 4.07 -15.54 6.86
CA TYR A 46 4.77 -14.46 7.53
C TYR A 46 3.94 -13.85 8.67
N LEU A 47 2.65 -13.65 8.44
CA LEU A 47 1.70 -13.21 9.44
C LEU A 47 1.58 -14.21 10.59
N ALA A 48 1.46 -15.50 10.29
CA ALA A 48 1.31 -16.56 11.30
C ALA A 48 2.54 -16.65 12.22
N ASN A 49 3.74 -16.47 11.66
CA ASN A 49 5.00 -16.58 12.37
C ASN A 49 5.37 -15.32 13.18
N THR A 50 4.72 -14.18 12.93
CA THR A 50 5.02 -12.90 13.60
C THR A 50 3.81 -12.25 14.29
N LYS A 51 2.80 -13.09 14.58
CA LYS A 51 1.41 -12.70 14.87
C LYS A 51 1.21 -11.79 16.08
N SER A 52 0.17 -10.95 15.98
CA SER A 52 -0.50 -10.31 17.10
C SER A 52 -1.79 -11.10 17.42
N THR A 53 -2.20 -11.18 18.69
CA THR A 53 -3.48 -11.80 19.05
C THR A 53 -4.66 -10.91 18.63
N GLY A 54 -5.79 -11.52 18.28
CA GLY A 54 -7.05 -10.80 18.00
C GLY A 54 -7.21 -10.19 16.60
N MET A 55 -6.26 -10.41 15.68
CA MET A 55 -6.36 -9.96 14.27
C MET A 55 -6.49 -11.16 13.33
N ARG A 56 -7.35 -11.03 12.31
CA ARG A 56 -7.57 -12.07 11.29
C ARG A 56 -7.38 -11.49 9.90
N LEU A 57 -6.55 -12.15 9.10
CA LEU A 57 -6.39 -11.79 7.69
C LEU A 57 -7.71 -11.96 6.95
N ARG A 58 -8.13 -10.92 6.24
CA ARG A 58 -9.31 -10.96 5.36
C ARG A 58 -8.83 -11.08 3.91
N ASP A 59 -8.20 -10.02 3.46
CA ASP A 59 -7.83 -9.80 2.07
C ASP A 59 -6.36 -9.36 1.99
N VAL A 60 -5.73 -9.65 0.85
CA VAL A 60 -4.38 -9.21 0.52
C VAL A 60 -4.47 -8.58 -0.85
N TRP A 61 -3.99 -7.34 -0.97
CA TRP A 61 -3.93 -6.64 -2.24
C TRP A 61 -2.47 -6.41 -2.60
N SER A 62 -2.10 -6.79 -3.82
CA SER A 62 -0.90 -6.26 -4.46
C SER A 62 -1.16 -4.79 -4.79
N VAL A 63 -0.15 -3.95 -4.53
CA VAL A 63 -0.22 -2.50 -4.70
C VAL A 63 0.87 -2.07 -5.67
N ASN A 64 0.46 -1.56 -6.84
CA ASN A 64 1.37 -0.93 -7.79
C ASN A 64 1.08 0.58 -7.85
N ARG A 65 1.87 1.37 -7.13
CA ARG A 65 1.72 2.83 -7.13
C ARG A 65 2.32 3.43 -8.39
N HIS A 66 1.58 4.34 -9.03
CA HIS A 66 2.03 4.95 -10.27
C HIS A 66 3.34 5.72 -10.04
N ASN A 67 4.33 5.46 -10.90
CA ASN A 67 5.70 6.00 -10.86
C ASN A 67 6.61 5.52 -9.70
N GLU A 68 6.11 4.74 -8.72
CA GLU A 68 6.94 4.29 -7.60
C GLU A 68 8.03 3.32 -8.06
N SER A 69 7.69 2.35 -8.90
CA SER A 69 8.63 1.40 -9.50
C SER A 69 9.76 2.11 -10.26
N LYS A 70 9.43 3.13 -11.07
CA LYS A 70 10.44 3.93 -11.78
C LYS A 70 11.41 4.65 -10.82
N ARG A 71 10.90 5.19 -9.71
CA ARG A 71 11.74 5.85 -8.69
C ARG A 71 12.58 4.82 -7.92
N TYR A 72 11.98 3.69 -7.58
CA TYR A 72 12.61 2.62 -6.80
C TYR A 72 13.71 1.89 -7.58
N ALA A 73 13.62 1.86 -8.91
CA ALA A 73 14.62 1.29 -9.82
C ALA A 73 16.03 1.90 -9.66
N ALA A 74 16.13 3.12 -9.11
CA ALA A 74 17.42 3.73 -8.75
C ALA A 74 18.22 2.95 -7.68
N HIS A 75 17.61 1.92 -7.08
CA HIS A 75 18.21 1.10 -6.04
C HIS A 75 18.36 -0.38 -6.44
N ASP A 76 18.10 -0.74 -7.71
CA ASP A 76 18.07 -2.13 -8.22
C ASP A 76 19.35 -2.93 -7.95
N ASP A 77 20.49 -2.26 -7.83
CA ASP A 77 21.78 -2.85 -7.48
C ASP A 77 21.91 -3.25 -5.99
N ILE A 78 21.03 -2.76 -5.11
CA ILE A 78 21.02 -3.13 -3.69
C ILE A 78 20.46 -4.55 -3.53
N VAL A 79 21.32 -5.49 -3.13
CA VAL A 79 20.95 -6.90 -2.94
C VAL A 79 20.16 -7.14 -1.65
N ASN A 80 20.55 -6.51 -0.53
CA ASN A 80 19.87 -6.71 0.76
C ASN A 80 18.51 -6.01 0.76
N ARG A 81 17.48 -6.76 0.41
CA ARG A 81 16.08 -6.33 0.35
C ARG A 81 15.24 -7.18 1.28
N ARG A 82 14.30 -6.55 1.99
CA ARG A 82 13.37 -7.26 2.86
C ARG A 82 11.96 -6.73 2.70
N LEU A 83 10.99 -7.64 2.82
CA LEU A 83 9.59 -7.28 2.94
C LEU A 83 9.27 -7.06 4.42
N LEU A 84 8.83 -5.87 4.80
CA LEU A 84 8.64 -5.48 6.21
C LEU A 84 7.28 -4.83 6.45
N TRP A 85 6.73 -5.02 7.64
CA TRP A 85 5.43 -4.52 8.06
C TRP A 85 5.45 -3.03 8.40
N HIS A 86 4.44 -2.30 7.94
CA HIS A 86 4.12 -0.94 8.37
C HIS A 86 2.65 -0.84 8.80
N GLY A 87 2.43 -0.66 10.10
CA GLY A 87 1.09 -0.42 10.64
C GLY A 87 0.75 1.06 10.66
N THR A 88 -0.49 1.41 10.33
CA THR A 88 -0.91 2.80 10.22
C THR A 88 -2.40 3.01 10.55
N ASN A 89 -2.79 4.27 10.68
CA ASN A 89 -4.20 4.64 10.83
C ASN A 89 -4.92 4.51 9.49
N VAL A 90 -6.10 3.87 9.46
CA VAL A 90 -6.94 3.76 8.24
C VAL A 90 -7.18 5.14 7.60
N ALA A 91 -7.27 6.20 8.40
CA ALA A 91 -7.46 7.58 7.91
C ALA A 91 -6.35 8.09 6.97
N VAL A 92 -5.13 7.53 7.02
CA VAL A 92 -4.01 7.96 6.16
C VAL A 92 -3.70 7.02 5.00
N VAL A 93 -4.42 5.90 4.88
CA VAL A 93 -4.18 4.88 3.85
C VAL A 93 -4.29 5.46 2.43
N ALA A 94 -5.33 6.26 2.16
CA ALA A 94 -5.49 6.89 0.84
C ALA A 94 -4.33 7.84 0.51
N ALA A 95 -3.81 8.57 1.51
CA ALA A 95 -2.66 9.46 1.33
C ALA A 95 -1.37 8.67 1.06
N ILE A 96 -1.18 7.51 1.71
CA ILE A 96 -0.06 6.61 1.46
C ILE A 96 -0.17 5.98 0.07
N LEU A 97 -1.34 5.52 -0.35
CA LEU A 97 -1.54 4.97 -1.70
C LEU A 97 -1.24 6.01 -2.79
N LYS A 98 -1.65 7.26 -2.58
CA LYS A 98 -1.37 8.36 -3.51
C LYS A 98 0.09 8.81 -3.49
N GLY A 99 0.58 9.21 -2.32
CA GLY A 99 1.85 9.92 -2.15
C GLY A 99 3.00 9.09 -1.60
N GLY A 100 2.71 7.90 -1.08
CA GLY A 100 3.69 6.98 -0.52
C GLY A 100 3.96 7.17 0.95
N LEU A 101 4.81 6.29 1.47
CA LEU A 101 5.42 6.51 2.78
C LEU A 101 6.42 7.67 2.65
N ARG A 102 6.23 8.71 3.48
CA ARG A 102 6.97 9.96 3.41
C ARG A 102 7.61 10.27 4.76
N ILE A 103 8.83 10.80 4.71
CA ILE A 103 9.49 11.39 5.89
C ILE A 103 8.95 12.81 6.03
N MET A 104 8.10 13.05 7.02
CA MET A 104 7.52 14.38 7.26
C MET A 104 8.53 15.26 8.03
N PRO A 105 8.54 16.59 7.81
CA PRO A 105 9.49 17.49 8.48
C PRO A 105 9.50 17.38 10.01
N HIS A 106 8.32 17.19 10.61
CA HIS A 106 8.15 17.03 12.06
C HIS A 106 7.99 15.56 12.50
N SER A 107 8.27 14.60 11.62
CA SER A 107 8.32 13.18 12.01
C SER A 107 9.53 12.91 12.89
N GLY A 108 9.42 11.87 13.72
CA GLY A 108 10.50 11.44 14.60
C GLY A 108 10.08 10.25 15.43
N GLY A 109 11.06 9.60 16.04
CA GLY A 109 10.87 8.46 16.92
C GLY A 109 12.19 8.06 17.54
N ARG A 110 12.24 6.85 18.09
CA ARG A 110 13.40 6.34 18.84
C ARG A 110 14.68 6.28 18.01
N VAL A 111 14.58 6.23 16.68
CA VAL A 111 15.72 6.11 15.76
C VAL A 111 15.79 7.28 14.77
N GLY A 112 15.27 8.44 15.17
CA GLY A 112 15.35 9.67 14.38
C GLY A 112 14.21 9.82 13.37
N ARG A 113 14.48 10.54 12.27
CA ARG A 113 13.48 10.84 11.23
C ARG A 113 13.64 9.87 10.07
N GLY A 114 12.61 9.09 9.79
CA GLY A 114 12.68 8.05 8.77
C GLY A 114 11.34 7.34 8.57
N ILE A 115 11.34 6.36 7.69
CA ILE A 115 10.23 5.42 7.52
C ILE A 115 10.48 4.25 8.47
N TYR A 116 9.49 3.95 9.31
CA TYR A 116 9.57 2.91 10.33
C TYR A 116 8.88 1.65 9.85
N LEU A 117 9.62 0.57 9.78
CA LEU A 117 9.17 -0.76 9.37
C LEU A 117 9.54 -1.77 10.47
N ALA A 118 8.86 -2.90 10.51
CA ALA A 118 9.19 -3.99 11.42
C ALA A 118 9.12 -5.34 10.71
N ASP A 119 10.01 -6.25 11.07
CA ASP A 119 9.95 -7.64 10.65
C ASP A 119 8.82 -8.40 11.39
N GLN A 120 8.39 -7.91 12.55
CA GLN A 120 7.32 -8.50 13.34
C GLN A 120 5.97 -7.81 13.10
N HIS A 121 4.96 -8.56 12.64
CA HIS A 121 3.59 -8.06 12.51
C HIS A 121 3.07 -7.52 13.86
N GLN A 122 3.31 -8.22 14.96
CA GLN A 122 2.91 -7.78 16.31
C GLN A 122 3.42 -6.38 16.63
N LYS A 123 4.67 -6.04 16.25
CA LYS A 123 5.24 -4.73 16.53
C LYS A 123 4.54 -3.63 15.73
N SER A 124 4.35 -3.84 14.44
CA SER A 124 3.67 -2.89 13.57
C SER A 124 2.18 -2.75 13.91
N ALA A 125 1.54 -3.80 14.43
CA ALA A 125 0.15 -3.79 14.87
C ALA A 125 -0.12 -2.75 15.99
N TRP A 126 0.86 -2.35 16.80
CA TRP A 126 0.69 -1.30 17.82
C TRP A 126 0.37 0.09 17.24
N TYR A 127 0.68 0.30 15.95
CA TYR A 127 0.50 1.59 15.28
C TYR A 127 -0.78 1.65 14.44
N VAL A 128 -1.53 0.55 14.36
CA VAL A 128 -2.78 0.54 13.61
C VAL A 128 -3.87 1.27 14.37
N ARG A 129 -4.73 1.99 13.65
CA ARG A 129 -6.01 2.48 14.17
C ARG A 129 -7.11 1.99 13.27
N SER A 130 -8.05 1.24 13.84
CA SER A 130 -9.14 0.61 13.11
C SER A 130 -10.23 1.61 12.74
N SER A 131 -10.98 1.29 11.71
CA SER A 131 -12.26 1.93 11.38
C SER A 131 -13.29 0.84 11.15
N ARG A 132 -14.43 0.92 11.85
CA ARG A 132 -15.53 -0.06 11.75
C ARG A 132 -15.06 -1.52 11.85
N GLY A 133 -14.18 -1.81 12.81
CA GLY A 133 -13.64 -3.15 13.06
C GLY A 133 -12.67 -3.67 11.98
N SER A 134 -12.23 -2.83 11.05
CA SER A 134 -11.25 -3.18 10.02
C SER A 134 -9.95 -2.40 10.23
N ILE A 135 -8.82 -3.05 9.98
CA ILE A 135 -7.48 -2.46 10.00
C ILE A 135 -6.82 -2.65 8.65
N ILE A 136 -5.83 -1.81 8.35
CA ILE A 136 -5.00 -1.93 7.15
C ILE A 136 -3.53 -1.84 7.59
N MET A 137 -2.72 -2.73 7.06
CA MET A 137 -1.27 -2.74 7.23
C MET A 137 -0.62 -2.90 5.85
N PHE A 138 0.56 -2.33 5.69
CA PHE A 138 1.35 -2.47 4.47
C PHE A 138 2.48 -3.47 4.71
N LEU A 139 2.80 -4.24 3.67
CA LEU A 139 4.09 -4.88 3.50
C LEU A 139 4.87 -4.08 2.48
N VAL A 140 6.09 -3.69 2.83
CA VAL A 140 6.92 -2.76 2.07
C VAL A 140 8.22 -3.45 1.74
N GLU A 141 8.57 -3.53 0.47
CA GLU A 141 9.90 -3.92 0.06
C GLU A 141 10.87 -2.78 0.36
N ALA A 142 11.86 -3.05 1.21
CA ALA A 142 12.86 -2.09 1.62
C ALA A 142 14.24 -2.54 1.14
N ALA A 143 14.89 -1.71 0.30
CA ALA A 143 16.29 -1.84 -0.04
C ALA A 143 17.14 -1.34 1.15
N LEU A 144 17.57 -2.27 2.01
CA LEU A 144 18.26 -1.97 3.27
C LEU A 144 19.74 -1.66 3.07
N GLY A 145 20.38 -2.26 2.05
CA GLY A 145 21.81 -2.10 1.81
C GLY A 145 22.65 -2.57 3.01
N LYS A 146 23.72 -1.84 3.31
CA LYS A 146 24.58 -2.11 4.48
C LYS A 146 23.90 -1.62 5.75
N GLU A 147 23.44 -2.56 6.56
CA GLU A 147 22.74 -2.27 7.81
C GLU A 147 23.69 -1.64 8.85
N HIS A 148 23.21 -0.57 9.50
CA HIS A 148 23.82 -0.02 10.70
C HIS A 148 23.00 -0.43 11.92
N ILE A 149 23.55 -1.35 12.73
CA ILE A 149 22.85 -1.94 13.87
C ILE A 149 23.09 -1.06 15.11
N ILE A 150 22.00 -0.66 15.75
CA ILE A 150 21.99 0.07 17.02
C ILE A 150 21.36 -0.81 18.10
N THR A 151 21.93 -0.79 19.31
CA THR A 151 21.49 -1.64 20.44
C THR A 151 21.07 -0.84 21.67
N ARG A 152 21.21 0.49 21.64
CA ARG A 152 20.89 1.41 22.75
C ARG A 152 20.24 2.68 22.22
#